data_AF-X1MD01-F1
#
_entry.id   AF-X1MD01-F1
#
_cell.length_a   1.000
_cell.length_b   1.000
_cell.length_c   1.000
_cell.angle_alpha   90.00
_cell.angle_beta   90.00
_cell.angle_gamma   90.00
#
_symmetry.space_group_name_H-M   'P 1'
#
loop_
_entity.id
_entity.type
_entity.pdbx_description
1 polymer ?
#
loop_
_entity_poly.entity_id
_entity_poly.type
_entity_poly.pdbx_seq_one_letter_code
_entity_poly.pdbx_strand_id
1 'polypeptide(L)'
;MSQIRTQAVVSEKGRTIVGRILPGTDLIKGIEKVCQDNQVTSGTIVTGIGSLVRAQFIYAVPDKDAKIGIKYSEPIRAEGPLELLAC
;
A
#
# COMPACT_ATOMS: atom_id res chain seq x y z
N MET A 1 15.91 11.81 4.87
CA MET A 1 14.83 10.89 4.46
C MET A 1 14.41 10.08 5.67
N SER A 2 13.12 9.91 5.95
CA SER A 2 12.68 9.06 7.06
C SER A 2 13.05 7.60 6.77
N GLN A 3 13.59 6.90 7.76
CA GLN A 3 13.92 5.48 7.64
C GLN A 3 12.63 4.67 7.39
N ILE A 4 12.64 3.82 6.35
CA ILE A 4 11.56 2.84 6.11
C ILE A 4 11.76 1.68 7.09
N ARG A 5 10.74 1.39 7.91
CA ARG A 5 10.85 0.42 8.99
C ARG A 5 9.83 -0.71 8.79
N THR A 6 10.33 -1.91 8.55
CA THR A 6 9.52 -3.11 8.27
C THR A 6 10.06 -4.30 9.05
N GLN A 7 9.18 -5.26 9.33
CA GLN A 7 9.51 -6.58 9.85
C GLN A 7 8.78 -7.61 8.98
N ALA A 8 9.38 -8.76 8.71
CA ALA A 8 8.72 -9.80 7.93
C ALA A 8 9.20 -11.19 8.36
N VAL A 9 8.32 -12.17 8.20
CA VAL A 9 8.63 -13.60 8.28
C VAL A 9 8.16 -14.28 7.00
N VAL A 10 8.90 -15.31 6.59
CA VAL A 10 8.63 -16.06 5.36
C VAL A 10 8.25 -17.49 5.72
N SER A 11 7.15 -17.97 5.17
CA SER A 11 6.73 -19.37 5.30
C SER A 11 7.71 -20.30 4.60
N GLU A 12 8.03 -21.43 5.23
CA GLU A 12 8.86 -22.49 4.66
C GLU A 12 8.20 -23.15 3.43
N LYS A 13 6.86 -23.21 3.41
CA LYS A 13 6.07 -23.80 2.31
C LYS A 13 5.18 -22.73 1.67
N GLY A 14 5.12 -22.71 0.34
CA GLY A 14 4.24 -21.82 -0.42
C GLY A 14 4.66 -20.35 -0.51
N ARG A 15 5.82 -19.97 0.08
CA ARG A 15 6.43 -18.62 -0.01
C ARG A 15 5.48 -17.47 0.37
N THR A 16 4.61 -17.68 1.35
CA THR A 16 3.81 -16.60 1.96
C THR A 16 4.68 -15.73 2.85
N ILE A 17 4.55 -14.41 2.73
CA ILE A 17 5.26 -13.44 3.57
C ILE A 17 4.25 -12.74 4.46
N VAL A 18 4.50 -12.75 5.77
CA VAL A 18 3.72 -11.96 6.73
C VAL A 18 4.60 -10.79 7.16
N GLY A 19 4.18 -9.58 6.79
CA GLY A 19 4.92 -8.35 7.05
C GLY A 19 4.21 -7.42 8.04
N ARG A 20 4.99 -6.66 8.82
CA ARG A 20 4.53 -5.53 9.63
C ARG A 20 5.26 -4.27 9.21
N ILE A 21 4.50 -3.28 8.78
CA ILE A 21 5.01 -1.93 8.47
C ILE A 21 4.90 -1.10 9.75
N LEU A 22 6.04 -0.57 10.22
CA LEU A 22 6.09 0.09 11.52
C LEU A 22 5.65 1.56 11.42
N PRO A 23 5.13 2.16 12.52
CA PRO A 23 4.59 3.52 12.53
C PRO A 23 5.50 4.55 11.86
N GLY A 24 4.92 5.55 11.20
CA GLY A 24 5.68 6.60 10.50
C GLY A 24 6.31 6.15 9.17
N THR A 25 6.08 4.91 8.74
CA THR A 25 6.42 4.43 7.40
C THR A 25 5.21 4.60 6.49
N ASP A 26 5.43 5.09 5.28
CA ASP A 26 4.41 5.10 4.23
C ASP A 26 4.01 3.66 3.84
N LEU A 27 2.71 3.39 3.72
CA LEU A 27 2.18 2.04 3.48
C LEU A 27 2.77 1.42 2.20
N ILE A 28 2.77 2.16 1.09
CA ILE A 28 3.21 1.66 -0.20
C ILE A 28 4.72 1.41 -0.18
N LYS A 29 5.52 2.37 0.32
CA LYS A 29 6.98 2.18 0.47
C LYS A 29 7.34 1.04 1.42
N GLY A 30 6.54 0.82 2.46
CA GLY A 30 6.69 -0.31 3.37
C GLY A 30 6.47 -1.65 2.65
N ILE A 31 5.43 -1.76 1.83
CA ILE A 31 5.16 -2.95 1.00
C ILE A 31 6.32 -3.19 0.02
N GLU A 32 6.76 -2.15 -0.70
CA GLU A 32 7.90 -2.23 -1.62
C GLU A 32 9.16 -2.75 -0.93
N LYS A 33 9.47 -2.24 0.27
CA LYS A 33 10.63 -2.68 1.04
C LYS A 33 10.54 -4.13 1.46
N VAL A 34 9.35 -4.60 1.89
CA VAL A 34 9.13 -6.02 2.20
C VAL A 34 9.35 -6.89 0.95
N CYS A 35 8.85 -6.46 -0.21
CA CYS A 35 9.07 -7.18 -1.46
C CYS A 35 10.56 -7.24 -1.84
N GLN A 36 11.27 -6.11 -1.76
CA GLN A 36 12.70 -6.03 -2.06
C GLN A 36 13.54 -6.92 -1.15
N ASP A 37 13.30 -6.86 0.17
CA ASP A 37 14.04 -7.64 1.17
C ASP A 37 13.85 -9.16 1.00
N ASN A 38 12.73 -9.58 0.41
CA ASN A 38 12.37 -10.98 0.22
C ASN A 38 12.41 -11.43 -1.26
N GLN A 39 13.00 -10.61 -2.14
CA GLN A 39 13.17 -10.89 -3.58
C GLN A 39 11.85 -11.27 -4.28
N VAL A 40 10.78 -10.55 -3.95
CA VAL A 40 9.47 -10.70 -4.57
C VAL A 40 9.40 -9.82 -5.81
N THR A 41 9.24 -10.44 -6.98
CA THR A 41 9.05 -9.74 -8.26
C THR A 41 7.58 -9.61 -8.63
N SER A 42 6.73 -10.52 -8.15
CA SER A 42 5.28 -10.50 -8.31
C SER A 42 4.60 -11.23 -7.16
N GLY A 43 3.36 -10.84 -6.86
CA GLY A 43 2.57 -11.45 -5.79
C GLY A 43 1.23 -10.74 -5.62
N THR A 44 0.45 -11.23 -4.66
CA THR A 44 -0.85 -10.67 -4.29
C THR A 44 -0.87 -10.39 -2.80
N ILE A 45 -1.38 -9.23 -2.40
CA ILE A 45 -1.72 -8.96 -1.01
C ILE A 45 -3.00 -9.75 -0.74
N VAL A 46 -2.90 -10.80 0.08
CA VAL A 46 -4.06 -11.65 0.42
C VAL A 46 -4.96 -10.95 1.44
N THR A 47 -4.35 -10.17 2.34
CA THR A 47 -5.04 -9.36 3.33
C THR A 47 -4.06 -8.34 3.91
N GLY A 48 -4.57 -7.19 4.34
CA GLY A 48 -3.84 -6.20 5.12
C GLY A 48 -4.79 -5.40 6.00
N ILE A 49 -4.40 -5.19 7.25
CA ILE A 49 -5.10 -4.33 8.22
C ILE A 49 -4.11 -3.43 8.96
N GLY A 50 -4.61 -2.32 9.52
CA GLY A 50 -3.80 -1.45 10.37
C GLY A 50 -4.41 -0.07 10.54
N SER A 51 -3.62 0.88 11.03
CA SER A 51 -4.06 2.25 11.24
C SER A 51 -3.15 3.23 10.50
N LEU A 52 -3.73 4.28 9.95
CA LEU A 52 -3.05 5.33 9.18
C LEU A 52 -3.27 6.68 9.85
N VAL A 53 -2.20 7.48 9.93
CA VAL A 53 -2.28 8.87 10.41
C VAL A 53 -2.85 9.82 9.35
N ARG A 54 -2.78 9.42 8.08
CA ARG A 54 -3.39 10.07 6.91
C ARG A 54 -3.41 9.09 5.74
N ALA A 55 -4.31 9.31 4.80
CA ALA A 55 -4.34 8.59 3.54
C ALA A 55 -4.51 9.57 2.37
N GLN A 56 -3.99 9.19 1.21
CA GLN A 56 -4.27 9.84 -0.05
C GLN A 56 -4.72 8.80 -1.05
N PHE A 57 -5.82 9.06 -1.74
CA PHE A 57 -6.35 8.16 -2.75
C PHE A 57 -6.84 8.93 -3.98
N ILE A 58 -6.81 8.24 -5.11
CA ILE A 58 -7.32 8.68 -6.40
C ILE A 58 -8.25 7.60 -6.94
N TYR A 59 -9.25 7.99 -7.71
CA TYR A 59 -10.15 7.04 -8.39
C TYR A 59 -10.48 7.54 -9.79
N ALA A 60 -10.92 6.63 -10.66
CA ALA A 60 -11.30 6.99 -12.02
C ALA A 60 -12.60 7.81 -12.00
N VAL A 61 -12.61 8.92 -12.73
CA VAL A 61 -13.77 9.77 -12.99
C VAL A 61 -13.97 9.92 -14.49
N PRO A 62 -15.22 10.05 -14.98
CA PRO A 62 -15.48 10.26 -16.40
C PRO A 62 -14.82 11.53 -16.93
N ASP A 63 -14.23 11.45 -18.13
CA ASP A 63 -13.69 12.59 -18.85
C ASP A 63 -13.89 12.40 -20.36
N LYS A 64 -14.73 13.25 -20.96
CA LYS A 64 -15.10 13.15 -22.38
C LYS A 64 -13.97 13.50 -23.31
N ASP A 65 -12.97 14.24 -22.82
CA ASP A 65 -11.83 14.70 -23.62
C ASP A 65 -10.65 13.72 -23.52
N ALA A 66 -10.71 12.76 -22.59
CA ALA A 66 -9.70 11.73 -22.43
C ALA A 66 -9.86 10.61 -23.47
N LYS A 67 -8.73 10.10 -24.00
CA LYS A 67 -8.67 9.04 -25.03
C LYS A 67 -9.51 7.79 -24.71
N ILE A 68 -9.60 7.43 -23.44
CA ILE A 68 -10.34 6.25 -22.95
C ILE A 68 -11.60 6.60 -22.17
N GLY A 69 -12.04 7.87 -22.19
CA GLY A 69 -13.25 8.33 -21.52
C GLY A 69 -13.15 8.50 -20.00
N ILE A 70 -11.97 8.33 -19.41
CA ILE A 70 -11.71 8.49 -17.96
C ILE A 70 -10.43 9.28 -17.69
N LYS A 71 -10.38 9.92 -16.53
CA LYS A 71 -9.15 10.41 -15.88
C LYS A 71 -9.12 9.99 -14.41
N TYR A 72 -7.97 10.15 -13.75
CA TYR A 72 -7.94 10.06 -12.29
C TYR A 72 -8.43 11.36 -11.66
N SER A 73 -9.12 11.25 -10.52
CA SER A 73 -9.49 12.38 -9.69
C SER A 73 -8.25 13.16 -9.24
N GLU A 74 -8.43 14.42 -8.87
CA GLU A 74 -7.43 15.08 -8.03
C GLU A 74 -7.23 14.27 -6.74
N PRO A 75 -6.01 14.25 -6.17
CA PRO A 75 -5.73 13.49 -4.97
C PRO A 75 -6.60 13.94 -3.79
N ILE A 76 -7.43 13.03 -3.27
CA ILE A 76 -8.19 13.28 -2.05
C ILE A 76 -7.32 12.94 -0.87
N ARG A 77 -7.21 13.88 0.08
CA ARG A 77 -6.50 13.69 1.34
C ARG A 77 -7.50 13.46 2.47
N ALA A 78 -7.27 12.43 3.26
CA ALA A 78 -7.97 12.16 4.49
C ALA A 78 -6.97 12.22 5.65
N GLU A 79 -7.19 13.12 6.60
CA GLU A 79 -6.41 13.18 7.84
C GLU A 79 -6.99 12.19 8.85
N GLY A 80 -6.12 11.59 9.67
CA GLY A 80 -6.49 10.52 10.59
C GLY A 80 -7.01 10.98 11.96
N PRO A 81 -7.23 10.00 12.86
CA PRO A 81 -6.91 8.58 12.69
C PRO A 81 -7.83 7.87 11.70
N LEU A 82 -7.25 7.02 10.83
CA LEU A 82 -7.98 6.18 9.88
C LEU A 82 -7.65 4.72 10.16
N GLU A 83 -8.64 3.83 10.04
CA GLU A 83 -8.42 2.38 10.07
C GLU A 83 -8.42 1.82 8.65
N LEU A 84 -7.37 1.07 8.33
CA LEU A 84 -7.27 0.23 7.14
C LEU A 84 -7.92 -1.11 7.47
N LEU A 85 -9.15 -1.30 7.00
CA LEU A 85 -9.94 -2.51 7.27
C LEU A 85 -9.61 -3.67 6.32
N ALA A 86 -9.20 -3.36 5.09
CA ALA A 86 -8.82 -4.33 4.07
C ALA A 86 -7.89 -3.70 3.02
N CYS A 87 -7.01 -4.51 2.45
CA CYS A 87 -6.08 -4.21 1.35
C CYS A 87 -5.80 -5.49 0.57
#